data_AF-A0AAW4S7P4-F1
#
_entry.id   AF-A0AAW4S7P4-F1
#
_cell.length_a   1.000
_cell.length_b   1.000
_cell.length_c   1.000
_cell.angle_alpha   90.00
_cell.angle_beta   90.00
_cell.angle_gamma   90.00
#
_symmetry.space_group_name_H-M   'P 1'
#
loop_
_entity.id
_entity.type
_entity.pdbx_description
1 polymer ?
#
loop_
_entity_poly.entity_id
_entity_poly.type
_entity_poly.pdbx_seq_one_letter_code
_entity_poly.pdbx_strand_id
1 'polypeptide(L)'
;MTNPPQLVIGEFSADDFIDMHLLEGLAYQYWRALALLRSIGKGCELTLNEDGSWIEQDTPEQALLIASIDARTAETAWDSSSLGVWFDAKAAPISRPGLPTIDEVMVPVYNTSKRETGPEYWQGMGLELPIKARTNYLPGLFNARHFLDSHSFLDAPFEAQYGYSLSQFMCVIWALANIFNLPPPFFATEREEDMVRAFGSNFLNSMMRGYRHLEFSSDSLIEEIERRLPVFSAEVPVPREVIAAVISALMLTAQRQANIALWSGGPRYLFIPFGLGDVFDIQALPSLLSNLFVGLAYDPEARGPAFEEVFRFALTARGFTVETGVKKALAGSSRQLDAGVAIGNELFLFECVSIGRPLDYEIGKPATISERNRRLDKKVSQAISLAEFFRANAVGTNFDVGHIRRFVPFVVSPFEEWIWDGSERMWEQDPHQPRILSASEAIKMIESRRSPLPATAGDQGL
;
A
#
# COMPACT_ATOMS: atom_id res chain seq x y z
N MET A 1 -34.58 2.59 -28.47
CA MET A 1 -33.31 2.67 -27.73
C MET A 1 -32.89 4.12 -27.70
N THR A 2 -33.17 4.82 -26.61
CA THR A 2 -32.65 6.18 -26.37
C THR A 2 -31.16 6.05 -26.09
N ASN A 3 -30.32 6.81 -26.81
CA ASN A 3 -28.89 6.87 -26.48
C ASN A 3 -28.73 7.18 -24.99
N PRO A 4 -27.84 6.49 -24.27
CA PRO A 4 -27.56 6.84 -22.88
C PRO A 4 -27.15 8.31 -22.81
N PRO A 5 -27.58 9.07 -21.79
CA PRO A 5 -27.19 10.45 -21.64
C PRO A 5 -25.66 10.53 -21.60
N GLN A 6 -25.10 11.17 -22.63
CA GLN A 6 -23.68 11.43 -22.71
C GLN A 6 -23.45 12.77 -22.02
N LEU A 7 -22.52 12.82 -21.06
CA LEU A 7 -21.98 14.09 -20.57
C LEU A 7 -21.26 14.77 -21.73
N VAL A 8 -21.98 15.64 -22.43
CA VAL A 8 -21.41 16.57 -23.40
C VAL A 8 -21.08 17.83 -22.62
N ILE A 9 -19.88 18.38 -22.79
CA ILE A 9 -19.54 19.69 -22.21
C ILE A 9 -20.42 20.70 -22.94
N GLY A 10 -21.52 21.11 -22.31
CA GLY A 10 -22.58 21.91 -22.94
C GLY A 10 -22.20 23.38 -23.08
N GLU A 11 -21.41 23.89 -22.14
CA GLU A 11 -20.85 25.23 -22.14
C GLU A 11 -19.35 25.07 -21.91
N PHE A 12 -18.57 25.18 -22.98
CA PHE A 12 -17.12 25.16 -22.95
C PHE A 12 -16.63 26.45 -23.59
N SER A 13 -15.80 27.19 -22.86
CA SER A 13 -15.37 28.54 -23.18
C SER A 13 -13.85 28.67 -23.13
N ALA A 14 -13.34 29.82 -23.57
CA ALA A 14 -11.92 30.14 -23.42
C ALA A 14 -11.51 30.22 -21.94
N ASP A 15 -12.43 30.63 -21.05
CA ASP A 15 -12.17 30.72 -19.62
C ASP A 15 -11.96 29.32 -19.02
N ASP A 16 -12.70 28.30 -19.49
CA ASP A 16 -12.48 26.90 -19.07
C ASP A 16 -11.07 26.41 -19.44
N PHE A 17 -10.55 26.78 -20.62
CA PHE A 17 -9.17 26.46 -21.00
C PHE A 17 -8.15 27.16 -20.11
N ILE A 18 -8.41 28.42 -19.76
CA ILE A 18 -7.54 29.18 -18.86
C ILE A 18 -7.54 28.52 -17.48
N ASP A 19 -8.70 28.18 -16.95
CA ASP A 19 -8.86 27.51 -15.65
C ASP A 19 -8.19 26.14 -15.63
N MET A 20 -8.28 25.36 -16.72
CA MET A 20 -7.54 24.09 -16.86
C MET A 20 -6.03 24.30 -16.71
N HIS A 21 -5.45 25.28 -17.43
CA HIS A 21 -4.02 25.57 -17.33
C HIS A 21 -3.61 26.16 -15.98
N LEU A 22 -4.48 26.95 -15.34
CA LEU A 22 -4.25 27.43 -13.98
C LEU A 22 -4.22 26.27 -12.98
N LEU A 23 -5.14 25.31 -13.09
CA LEU A 23 -5.14 24.10 -12.27
C LEU A 23 -3.89 23.25 -12.49
N GLU A 24 -3.46 23.06 -13.74
CA GLU A 24 -2.20 22.38 -14.06
C GLU A 24 -0.99 23.08 -13.44
N GLY A 25 -0.93 24.41 -13.57
CA GLY A 25 0.13 25.23 -12.98
C GLY A 25 0.17 25.12 -11.46
N LEU A 26 -0.99 25.20 -10.80
CA LEU A 26 -1.11 25.03 -9.34
C LEU A 26 -0.69 23.63 -8.89
N ALA A 27 -1.12 22.59 -9.60
CA ALA A 27 -0.74 21.20 -9.30
C ALA A 27 0.77 21.00 -9.42
N TYR A 28 1.40 21.56 -10.47
CA TYR A 28 2.85 21.51 -10.65
C TYR A 28 3.59 22.24 -9.52
N GLN A 29 3.18 23.47 -9.17
CA GLN A 29 3.83 24.24 -8.10
C GLN A 29 3.71 23.53 -6.75
N TYR A 30 2.54 22.97 -6.46
CA TYR A 30 2.31 22.18 -5.26
C TYR A 30 3.21 20.94 -5.21
N TRP A 31 3.25 20.15 -6.29
CA TRP A 31 4.14 18.98 -6.39
C TRP A 31 5.61 19.37 -6.21
N ARG A 32 6.07 20.43 -6.90
CA ARG A 32 7.45 20.90 -6.85
C ARG A 32 7.83 21.35 -5.44
N ALA A 33 6.95 22.08 -4.76
CA ALA A 33 7.17 22.52 -3.38
C ALA A 33 7.29 21.33 -2.42
N LEU A 34 6.42 20.32 -2.55
CA LEU A 34 6.50 19.11 -1.73
C LEU A 34 7.75 18.28 -2.00
N ALA A 35 8.14 18.12 -3.28
CA ALA A 35 9.36 17.42 -3.66
C ALA A 35 10.60 18.08 -3.03
N LEU A 36 10.66 19.41 -3.06
CA LEU A 36 11.74 20.18 -2.47
C LEU A 36 11.76 20.08 -0.94
N LEU A 37 10.61 20.17 -0.27
CA LEU A 37 10.51 19.96 1.18
C LEU A 37 11.00 18.56 1.57
N ARG A 38 10.63 17.53 0.79
CA ARG A 38 11.10 16.15 0.98
C ARG A 38 12.62 16.04 0.83
N SER A 39 13.22 16.68 -0.17
CA SER A 39 14.68 16.72 -0.37
C SER A 39 15.40 17.40 0.80
N ILE A 40 14.96 18.60 1.18
CA ILE A 40 15.53 19.35 2.32
C ILE A 40 15.42 18.54 3.61
N GLY A 41 14.27 17.91 3.82
CA GLY A 41 14.02 17.00 4.94
C GLY A 41 14.98 15.83 5.05
N LYS A 42 15.53 15.40 3.91
CA LYS A 42 16.50 14.31 3.77
C LYS A 42 17.95 14.82 3.76
N GLY A 43 18.16 16.12 3.93
CA GLY A 43 19.49 16.74 4.10
C GLY A 43 19.99 17.54 2.90
N CYS A 44 19.20 17.73 1.84
CA CYS A 44 19.61 18.57 0.72
C CYS A 44 19.72 20.03 1.17
N GLU A 45 20.75 20.72 0.68
CA GLU A 45 20.94 22.14 0.98
C GLU A 45 20.22 23.01 -0.05
N LEU A 46 19.62 24.09 0.43
CA LEU A 46 18.99 25.09 -0.41
C LEU A 46 19.72 26.42 -0.23
N THR A 47 20.28 26.93 -1.33
CA THR A 47 20.88 28.26 -1.36
C THR A 47 19.87 29.26 -1.91
N LEU A 48 19.56 30.30 -1.13
CA LEU A 48 18.75 31.43 -1.57
C LEU A 48 19.65 32.50 -2.20
N ASN A 49 19.30 32.92 -3.40
CA ASN A 49 19.92 34.05 -4.07
C ASN A 49 19.29 35.37 -3.59
N GLU A 50 19.97 36.49 -3.83
CA GLU A 50 19.51 37.83 -3.42
C GLU A 50 18.18 38.24 -4.06
N ASP A 51 17.85 37.68 -5.23
CA ASP A 51 16.58 37.92 -5.95
C ASP A 51 15.42 37.05 -5.44
N GLY A 52 15.65 36.23 -4.41
CA GLY A 52 14.67 35.30 -3.87
C GLY A 52 14.52 34.00 -4.66
N SER A 53 15.27 33.82 -5.75
CA SER A 53 15.40 32.51 -6.38
C SER A 53 16.22 31.56 -5.50
N TRP A 54 16.10 30.26 -5.73
CA TRP A 54 16.84 29.26 -4.97
C TRP A 54 17.43 28.18 -5.86
N ILE A 55 18.52 27.59 -5.37
CA ILE A 55 19.21 26.47 -6.00
C ILE A 55 19.32 25.34 -4.97
N GLU A 56 18.83 24.16 -5.35
CA GLU A 56 19.06 22.91 -4.62
C GLU A 56 20.48 22.42 -4.92
N GLN A 57 21.26 22.18 -3.88
CA GLN A 57 22.62 21.65 -3.98
C GLN A 57 22.64 20.20 -3.50
N ASP A 58 22.71 19.27 -4.44
CA ASP A 58 22.86 17.85 -4.15
C ASP A 58 24.33 17.45 -4.22
N THR A 59 24.82 16.80 -3.16
CA THR A 59 26.09 16.09 -3.26
C THR A 59 25.89 14.81 -4.09
N PRO A 60 26.93 14.26 -4.74
CA PRO A 60 26.82 12.99 -5.46
C PRO A 60 26.29 11.84 -4.58
N GLU A 61 26.65 11.81 -3.30
CA GLU A 61 26.13 10.83 -2.34
C GLU A 61 24.62 11.03 -2.09
N GLN A 62 24.19 12.28 -1.84
CA GLN A 62 22.79 12.65 -1.65
C GLN A 62 21.93 12.19 -2.83
N ALA A 63 22.39 12.43 -4.05
CA ALA A 63 21.71 12.05 -5.28
C ALA A 63 21.54 10.52 -5.39
N LEU A 64 22.56 9.74 -5.00
CA LEU A 64 22.49 8.28 -4.97
C LEU A 64 21.48 7.77 -3.93
N LEU A 65 21.48 8.35 -2.73
CA LEU A 65 20.54 7.96 -1.67
C LEU A 65 19.08 8.29 -2.07
N ILE A 66 18.84 9.46 -2.67
CA ILE A 66 17.52 9.86 -3.18
C ILE A 66 17.08 8.93 -4.31
N ALA A 67 17.95 8.67 -5.28
CA ALA A 67 17.66 7.75 -6.38
C ALA A 67 17.32 6.34 -5.86
N SER A 68 18.00 5.87 -4.80
CA SER A 68 17.71 4.59 -4.16
C SER A 68 16.29 4.53 -3.59
N ILE A 69 15.89 5.48 -2.73
CA ILE A 69 14.54 5.46 -2.16
C ILE A 69 13.45 5.65 -3.22
N ASP A 70 13.68 6.52 -4.21
CA ASP A 70 12.71 6.74 -5.29
C ASP A 70 12.55 5.47 -6.15
N ALA A 71 13.64 4.77 -6.48
CA ALA A 71 13.58 3.49 -7.20
C ALA A 71 12.83 2.41 -6.39
N ARG A 72 13.09 2.32 -5.09
CA ARG A 72 12.43 1.34 -4.19
C ARG A 72 10.94 1.62 -4.05
N THR A 73 10.56 2.89 -3.94
CA THR A 73 9.14 3.29 -3.85
C THR A 73 8.42 3.25 -5.20
N ALA A 74 9.10 3.41 -6.34
CA ALA A 74 8.47 3.34 -7.66
C ALA A 74 7.82 1.97 -7.96
N GLU A 75 8.31 0.90 -7.34
CA GLU A 75 7.77 -0.47 -7.45
C GLU A 75 6.67 -0.79 -6.43
N THR A 76 6.22 0.17 -5.60
CA THR A 76 5.34 -0.11 -4.44
C THR A 76 4.10 -0.93 -4.81
N ALA A 77 4.00 -2.10 -4.18
CA ALA A 77 2.72 -2.76 -3.97
C ALA A 77 2.04 -2.07 -2.78
N TRP A 78 0.73 -1.86 -2.86
CA TRP A 78 -0.02 -1.40 -1.70
C TRP A 78 -0.20 -2.58 -0.72
N ASP A 79 0.74 -2.70 0.21
CA ASP A 79 0.89 -3.86 1.11
C ASP A 79 1.10 -3.46 2.58
N SER A 80 0.90 -2.18 2.91
CA SER A 80 1.07 -1.67 4.28
C SER A 80 0.06 -0.57 4.61
N SER A 81 -0.28 -0.45 5.90
CA SER A 81 -1.03 0.67 6.44
C SER A 81 -0.09 1.66 7.14
N SER A 82 -0.45 2.95 7.16
CA SER A 82 0.30 4.03 7.84
C SER A 82 0.52 3.77 9.33
N LEU A 83 -0.22 2.83 9.93
CA LEU A 83 0.00 2.39 11.30
C LEU A 83 1.34 1.66 11.49
N GLY A 84 1.94 1.16 10.41
CA GLY A 84 3.14 0.33 10.43
C GLY A 84 2.81 -1.15 10.54
N VAL A 85 1.76 -1.59 9.84
CA VAL A 85 1.40 -3.01 9.73
C VAL A 85 1.45 -3.37 8.25
N TRP A 86 2.15 -4.45 7.95
CA TRP A 86 2.28 -5.01 6.62
C TRP A 86 1.30 -6.18 6.43
N PHE A 87 0.81 -6.35 5.22
CA PHE A 87 -0.04 -7.45 4.80
C PHE A 87 0.46 -7.98 3.47
N ASP A 88 0.80 -9.26 3.43
CA ASP A 88 1.46 -9.86 2.27
C ASP A 88 0.51 -10.01 1.08
N ALA A 89 0.53 -9.10 0.11
CA ALA A 89 -0.38 -9.18 -1.03
C ALA A 89 -0.30 -10.49 -1.85
N LYS A 90 0.77 -11.29 -1.72
CA LYS A 90 1.01 -12.51 -2.51
C LYS A 90 0.86 -13.83 -1.73
N ALA A 91 0.71 -13.81 -0.41
CA ALA A 91 0.53 -15.05 0.36
C ALA A 91 -0.81 -15.72 0.06
N ALA A 92 -0.93 -17.01 0.40
CA ALA A 92 -2.25 -17.63 0.49
C ALA A 92 -2.97 -17.15 1.76
N PRO A 93 -4.29 -16.91 1.71
CA PRO A 93 -5.05 -16.45 2.88
C PRO A 93 -5.03 -17.44 4.03
N ILE A 94 -4.96 -16.92 5.25
CA ILE A 94 -5.13 -17.70 6.47
C ILE A 94 -6.62 -18.01 6.61
N SER A 95 -6.99 -19.29 6.60
CA SER A 95 -8.37 -19.67 6.89
C SER A 95 -8.66 -19.48 8.38
N ARG A 96 -9.39 -18.40 8.72
CA ARG A 96 -9.94 -18.15 10.06
C ARG A 96 -11.48 -18.09 10.01
N PRO A 97 -12.18 -18.73 10.96
CA PRO A 97 -13.64 -18.60 11.08
C PRO A 97 -14.06 -17.16 11.38
N GLY A 98 -15.15 -16.69 10.76
CA GLY A 98 -15.74 -15.37 11.04
C GLY A 98 -15.19 -14.21 10.22
N LEU A 99 -14.27 -14.48 9.27
CA LEU A 99 -13.85 -13.50 8.27
C LEU A 99 -14.76 -13.56 7.04
N PRO A 100 -14.95 -12.46 6.32
CA PRO A 100 -15.68 -12.50 5.06
C PRO A 100 -14.95 -13.37 4.04
N THR A 101 -15.71 -13.99 3.13
CA THR A 101 -15.21 -14.71 1.95
C THR A 101 -14.61 -13.80 0.87
N ILE A 102 -14.43 -12.52 1.19
CA ILE A 102 -13.87 -11.51 0.31
C ILE A 102 -12.35 -11.65 0.34
N ASP A 103 -11.77 -12.14 -0.75
CA ASP A 103 -10.31 -12.20 -0.87
C ASP A 103 -9.74 -10.88 -1.42
N GLU A 104 -10.35 -10.33 -2.48
CA GLU A 104 -9.80 -9.15 -3.18
C GLU A 104 -10.84 -8.05 -3.45
N VAL A 105 -10.39 -6.78 -3.38
CA VAL A 105 -11.13 -5.59 -3.77
C VAL A 105 -10.42 -4.94 -4.97
N MET A 106 -11.12 -4.81 -6.10
CA MET A 106 -10.56 -4.15 -7.28
C MET A 106 -10.70 -2.63 -7.21
N VAL A 107 -9.60 -1.92 -7.36
CA VAL A 107 -9.51 -0.46 -7.27
C VAL A 107 -8.71 0.13 -8.44
N PRO A 108 -9.03 1.33 -8.92
CA PRO A 108 -8.17 2.03 -9.87
C PRO A 108 -6.95 2.61 -9.14
N VAL A 109 -5.75 2.28 -9.61
CA VAL A 109 -4.47 2.80 -9.13
C VAL A 109 -3.82 3.63 -10.23
N TYR A 110 -3.23 4.78 -9.91
CA TYR A 110 -2.62 5.66 -10.93
C TYR A 110 -1.60 4.91 -11.81
N ASN A 111 -1.71 5.08 -13.12
CA ASN A 111 -0.76 4.55 -14.10
C ASN A 111 0.47 5.47 -14.21
N THR A 112 1.21 5.64 -13.12
CA THR A 112 2.38 6.52 -13.04
C THR A 112 3.50 6.11 -14.01
N SER A 113 3.60 4.81 -14.30
CA SER A 113 4.54 4.23 -15.25
C SER A 113 4.11 4.37 -16.72
N LYS A 114 2.92 4.93 -16.99
CA LYS A 114 2.37 5.13 -18.34
C LYS A 114 2.32 3.83 -19.17
N ARG A 115 2.09 2.69 -18.52
CA ARG A 115 1.96 1.38 -19.18
C ARG A 115 0.82 1.43 -20.19
N GLU A 116 1.08 0.82 -21.34
CA GLU A 116 0.09 0.69 -22.41
C GLU A 116 -0.47 -0.73 -22.39
N THR A 117 -1.77 -0.84 -22.62
CA THR A 117 -2.47 -2.11 -22.75
C THR A 117 -2.74 -2.40 -24.23
N GLY A 118 -2.38 -3.60 -24.68
CA GLY A 118 -2.59 -4.03 -26.06
C GLY A 118 -4.08 -4.29 -26.38
N PRO A 119 -4.47 -4.34 -27.67
CA PRO A 119 -5.83 -4.66 -28.08
C PRO A 119 -6.35 -5.98 -27.50
N GLU A 120 -5.49 -7.00 -27.37
CA GLU A 120 -5.88 -8.33 -26.87
C GLU A 120 -6.41 -8.31 -25.44
N TYR A 121 -5.85 -7.45 -24.57
CA TYR A 121 -6.32 -7.27 -23.20
C TYR A 121 -7.79 -6.82 -23.17
N TRP A 122 -8.16 -5.90 -24.05
CA TRP A 122 -9.51 -5.33 -24.13
C TRP A 122 -10.49 -6.22 -24.89
N GLN A 123 -10.02 -6.97 -25.88
CA GLN A 123 -10.82 -7.96 -26.60
C GLN A 123 -11.34 -9.06 -25.66
N GLY A 124 -10.51 -9.51 -24.70
CA GLY A 124 -10.94 -10.43 -23.64
C GLY A 124 -12.05 -9.88 -22.74
N MET A 125 -12.26 -8.56 -22.75
CA MET A 125 -13.35 -7.87 -22.04
C MET A 125 -14.47 -7.41 -22.99
N GLY A 126 -14.51 -7.93 -24.23
CA GLY A 126 -15.55 -7.61 -25.21
C GLY A 126 -15.46 -6.19 -25.79
N LEU A 127 -14.27 -5.58 -25.73
CA LEU A 127 -14.00 -4.27 -26.32
C LEU A 127 -13.06 -4.40 -27.53
N GLU A 128 -13.48 -3.81 -28.65
CA GLU A 128 -12.65 -3.70 -29.85
C GLU A 128 -11.94 -2.34 -29.87
N LEU A 129 -10.74 -2.28 -29.28
CA LEU A 129 -9.88 -1.11 -29.38
C LEU A 129 -8.87 -1.29 -30.53
N PRO A 130 -8.82 -0.38 -31.52
CA PRO A 130 -7.97 -0.55 -32.70
C PRO A 130 -6.48 -0.26 -32.43
N ILE A 131 -6.15 0.28 -31.26
CA ILE A 131 -4.79 0.72 -30.89
C ILE A 131 -4.51 0.35 -29.44
N LYS A 132 -3.23 0.38 -29.07
CA LYS A 132 -2.82 0.35 -27.67
C LYS A 132 -3.49 1.50 -26.91
N ALA A 133 -4.06 1.19 -25.75
CA ALA A 133 -4.69 2.18 -24.90
C ALA A 133 -3.77 2.54 -23.72
N ARG A 134 -3.64 3.83 -23.44
CA ARG A 134 -3.04 4.33 -22.21
C ARG A 134 -4.14 4.93 -21.36
N THR A 135 -4.45 4.23 -20.27
CA THR A 135 -5.42 4.67 -19.27
C THR A 135 -4.70 5.48 -18.17
N ASN A 136 -5.44 6.36 -17.51
CA ASN A 136 -4.92 7.12 -16.36
C ASN A 136 -4.71 6.23 -15.13
N TYR A 137 -5.44 5.13 -15.06
CA TYR A 137 -5.40 4.15 -13.97
C TYR A 137 -5.20 2.73 -14.51
N LEU A 138 -4.61 1.87 -13.68
CA LEU A 138 -4.51 0.43 -13.85
C LEU A 138 -5.38 -0.26 -12.77
N PRO A 139 -5.88 -1.48 -13.01
CA PRO A 139 -6.54 -2.24 -11.97
C PRO A 139 -5.51 -2.66 -10.91
N GLY A 140 -5.76 -2.26 -9.67
CA GLY A 140 -5.10 -2.81 -8.48
C GLY A 140 -6.04 -3.78 -7.78
N LEU A 141 -5.48 -4.88 -7.29
CA LEU A 141 -6.17 -5.85 -6.45
C LEU A 141 -5.68 -5.66 -5.01
N PHE A 142 -6.60 -5.34 -4.12
CA PHE A 142 -6.32 -5.20 -2.70
C PHE A 142 -6.77 -6.45 -1.96
N ASN A 143 -5.85 -7.12 -1.29
CA ASN A 143 -6.15 -8.32 -0.51
C ASN A 143 -6.81 -7.95 0.82
N ALA A 144 -8.14 -7.89 0.82
CA ALA A 144 -8.93 -7.48 1.98
C ALA A 144 -8.79 -8.48 3.14
N ARG A 145 -8.64 -9.77 2.84
CA ARG A 145 -8.51 -10.81 3.85
C ARG A 145 -7.23 -10.68 4.65
N HIS A 146 -6.11 -10.50 3.97
CA HIS A 146 -4.83 -10.27 4.65
C HIS A 146 -4.81 -8.95 5.40
N PHE A 147 -5.46 -7.93 4.86
CA PHE A 147 -5.63 -6.68 5.59
C PHE A 147 -6.38 -6.90 6.90
N LEU A 148 -7.51 -7.62 6.89
CA LEU A 148 -8.25 -7.97 8.11
C LEU A 148 -7.40 -8.81 9.07
N ASP A 149 -6.72 -9.84 8.57
CA ASP A 149 -5.89 -10.73 9.39
C ASP A 149 -4.75 -10.00 10.10
N SER A 150 -3.98 -9.21 9.36
CA SER A 150 -2.85 -8.45 9.88
C SER A 150 -3.26 -7.36 10.87
N HIS A 151 -4.52 -6.91 10.82
CA HIS A 151 -5.05 -5.83 11.67
C HIS A 151 -6.05 -6.33 12.73
N SER A 152 -6.23 -7.64 12.89
CA SER A 152 -7.20 -8.22 13.83
C SER A 152 -7.08 -7.72 15.28
N PHE A 153 -5.88 -7.34 15.73
CA PHE A 153 -5.65 -6.73 17.05
C PHE A 153 -6.33 -5.35 17.21
N LEU A 154 -6.79 -4.73 16.12
CA LEU A 154 -7.51 -3.47 16.08
C LEU A 154 -9.04 -3.64 16.03
N ASP A 155 -9.56 -4.85 15.88
CA ASP A 155 -11.00 -5.07 15.70
C ASP A 155 -11.83 -4.48 16.86
N ALA A 156 -11.47 -4.81 18.10
CA ALA A 156 -12.17 -4.30 19.28
C ALA A 156 -12.03 -2.77 19.46
N PRO A 157 -10.81 -2.17 19.35
CA PRO A 157 -10.67 -0.71 19.30
C PRO A 157 -11.49 -0.04 18.19
N PHE A 158 -11.48 -0.61 16.99
CA PHE A 158 -12.17 -0.08 15.82
C PHE A 158 -13.69 -0.08 16.05
N GLU A 159 -14.24 -1.20 16.51
CA GLU A 159 -15.65 -1.33 16.84
C GLU A 159 -16.07 -0.37 17.95
N ALA A 160 -15.23 -0.21 18.99
CA ALA A 160 -15.51 0.73 20.07
C ALA A 160 -15.55 2.19 19.59
N GLN A 161 -14.74 2.56 18.60
CA GLN A 161 -14.69 3.92 18.06
C GLN A 161 -15.78 4.22 17.04
N TYR A 162 -16.08 3.27 16.15
CA TYR A 162 -16.95 3.51 14.99
C TYR A 162 -18.35 2.88 15.12
N GLY A 163 -18.56 1.99 16.09
CA GLY A 163 -19.84 1.31 16.31
C GLY A 163 -20.14 0.17 15.32
N TYR A 164 -19.15 -0.24 14.52
CA TYR A 164 -19.20 -1.38 13.62
C TYR A 164 -17.81 -2.01 13.51
N SER A 165 -17.75 -3.32 13.22
CA SER A 165 -16.47 -4.03 13.14
C SER A 165 -15.71 -3.71 11.86
N LEU A 166 -14.39 -3.94 11.88
CA LEU A 166 -13.54 -3.77 10.70
C LEU A 166 -13.99 -4.69 9.54
N SER A 167 -14.42 -5.91 9.86
CA SER A 167 -14.97 -6.85 8.86
C SER A 167 -16.24 -6.30 8.20
N GLN A 168 -17.17 -5.73 8.97
CA GLN A 168 -18.37 -5.10 8.42
C GLN A 168 -18.03 -3.91 7.52
N PHE A 169 -17.10 -3.06 7.94
CA PHE A 169 -16.59 -1.95 7.13
C PHE A 169 -16.04 -2.46 5.79
N MET A 170 -15.17 -3.48 5.82
CA MET A 170 -14.59 -4.05 4.60
C MET A 170 -15.63 -4.68 3.67
N CYS A 171 -16.69 -5.28 4.20
CA CYS A 171 -17.80 -5.79 3.39
C CYS A 171 -18.51 -4.67 2.61
N VAL A 172 -18.77 -3.53 3.26
CA VAL A 172 -19.36 -2.36 2.61
C VAL A 172 -18.41 -1.78 1.55
N ILE A 173 -17.12 -1.65 1.87
CA ILE A 173 -16.10 -1.19 0.91
C ILE A 173 -16.04 -2.08 -0.33
N TRP A 174 -16.08 -3.40 -0.14
CA TRP A 174 -16.11 -4.35 -1.24
C TRP A 174 -17.38 -4.19 -2.09
N ALA A 175 -18.54 -4.06 -1.46
CA ALA A 175 -19.81 -3.86 -2.17
C ALA A 175 -19.78 -2.57 -2.99
N LEU A 176 -19.23 -1.48 -2.44
CA LEU A 176 -19.02 -0.21 -3.13
C LEU A 176 -18.08 -0.33 -4.34
N ALA A 177 -16.94 -1.01 -4.18
CA ALA A 177 -16.04 -1.29 -5.29
C ALA A 177 -16.73 -2.14 -6.38
N ASN A 178 -17.59 -3.08 -6.00
CA ASN A 178 -18.37 -3.85 -6.95
C ASN A 178 -19.43 -3.00 -7.65
N ILE A 179 -20.11 -2.09 -6.94
CA ILE A 179 -21.04 -1.14 -7.54
C ILE A 179 -20.32 -0.30 -8.59
N PHE A 180 -19.10 0.12 -8.32
CA PHE A 180 -18.26 0.87 -9.25
C PHE A 180 -17.89 0.05 -10.50
N ASN A 181 -17.40 -1.18 -10.32
CA ASN A 181 -16.82 -2.00 -11.39
C ASN A 181 -17.85 -2.83 -12.18
N LEU A 182 -18.95 -3.24 -11.54
CA LEU A 182 -20.02 -4.07 -12.11
C LEU A 182 -21.31 -3.25 -12.15
N PRO A 183 -21.61 -2.58 -13.28
CA PRO A 183 -22.78 -1.70 -13.37
C PRO A 183 -24.08 -2.53 -13.39
N PRO A 184 -25.25 -1.95 -13.03
CA PRO A 184 -26.52 -2.68 -12.97
C PRO A 184 -26.86 -3.51 -14.22
N PRO A 185 -26.59 -3.06 -15.47
CA PRO A 185 -26.82 -3.87 -16.67
C PRO A 185 -26.12 -5.23 -16.68
N PHE A 186 -24.99 -5.37 -15.96
CA PHE A 186 -24.28 -6.65 -15.81
C PHE A 186 -25.16 -7.73 -15.17
N PHE A 187 -26.09 -7.35 -14.28
CA PHE A 187 -26.99 -8.28 -13.60
C PHE A 187 -28.38 -8.37 -14.26
N ALA A 188 -28.64 -7.58 -15.30
CA ALA A 188 -29.97 -7.44 -15.90
C ALA A 188 -30.18 -8.29 -17.16
N THR A 189 -29.13 -8.96 -17.64
CA THR A 189 -29.16 -9.79 -18.85
C THR A 189 -28.60 -11.18 -18.55
N GLU A 190 -29.19 -12.21 -19.18
CA GLU A 190 -28.69 -13.59 -19.14
C GLU A 190 -27.72 -13.89 -20.30
N ARG A 191 -27.55 -12.94 -21.25
CA ARG A 191 -26.66 -13.10 -22.39
C ARG A 191 -25.24 -12.71 -22.01
N GLU A 192 -24.34 -13.68 -21.99
CA GLU A 192 -22.93 -13.51 -21.65
C GLU A 192 -22.25 -12.40 -22.46
N GLU A 193 -22.48 -12.33 -23.77
CA GLU A 193 -21.90 -11.29 -24.64
C GLU A 193 -22.27 -9.86 -24.21
N ASP A 194 -23.51 -9.64 -23.78
CA ASP A 194 -23.95 -8.33 -23.30
C ASP A 194 -23.31 -8.01 -21.94
N MET A 195 -23.18 -9.00 -21.05
CA MET A 195 -22.52 -8.85 -19.76
C MET A 195 -21.06 -8.47 -19.93
N VAL A 196 -20.34 -9.19 -20.79
CA VAL A 196 -18.92 -8.94 -21.08
C VAL A 196 -18.74 -7.55 -21.68
N ARG A 197 -19.57 -7.16 -22.66
CA ARG A 197 -19.49 -5.82 -23.26
C ARG A 197 -19.81 -4.71 -22.25
N ALA A 198 -20.83 -4.89 -21.42
CA ALA A 198 -21.19 -3.92 -20.38
C ALA A 198 -20.07 -3.79 -19.33
N PHE A 199 -19.48 -4.91 -18.92
CA PHE A 199 -18.32 -4.95 -18.04
C PHE A 199 -17.13 -4.23 -18.65
N GLY A 200 -16.70 -4.61 -19.86
CA GLY A 200 -15.54 -4.01 -20.52
C GLY A 200 -15.70 -2.50 -20.70
N SER A 201 -16.87 -2.05 -21.17
CA SER A 201 -17.16 -0.62 -21.34
C SER A 201 -17.09 0.15 -20.03
N ASN A 202 -17.66 -0.40 -18.95
CA ASN A 202 -17.59 0.22 -17.64
C ASN A 202 -16.16 0.22 -17.09
N PHE A 203 -15.47 -0.92 -17.21
CA PHE A 203 -14.10 -1.11 -16.75
C PHE A 203 -13.13 -0.15 -17.44
N LEU A 204 -13.23 0.05 -18.77
CA LEU A 204 -12.44 1.05 -19.48
C LEU A 204 -12.71 2.46 -18.93
N ASN A 205 -13.98 2.84 -18.73
CA ASN A 205 -14.32 4.15 -18.15
C ASN A 205 -13.75 4.32 -16.72
N SER A 206 -13.86 3.29 -15.90
CA SER A 206 -13.27 3.21 -14.57
C SER A 206 -11.75 3.44 -14.62
N MET A 207 -11.05 2.82 -15.58
CA MET A 207 -9.60 2.99 -15.75
C MET A 207 -9.21 4.33 -16.36
N MET A 208 -10.11 5.02 -17.06
CA MET A 208 -9.86 6.36 -17.60
C MET A 208 -10.03 7.47 -16.56
N ARG A 209 -10.90 7.29 -15.56
CA ARG A 209 -11.28 8.39 -14.65
C ARG A 209 -11.08 8.12 -13.17
N GLY A 210 -11.17 6.87 -12.71
CA GLY A 210 -11.02 6.53 -11.28
C GLY A 210 -12.19 6.97 -10.38
N TYR A 211 -13.17 7.70 -10.90
CA TYR A 211 -14.38 8.15 -10.22
C TYR A 211 -15.60 8.07 -11.14
N ARG A 212 -16.81 8.18 -10.58
CA ARG A 212 -18.05 8.29 -11.35
C ARG A 212 -19.10 9.16 -10.65
N HIS A 213 -20.04 9.71 -11.39
CA HIS A 213 -21.22 10.35 -10.81
C HIS A 213 -22.24 9.28 -10.40
N LEU A 214 -22.76 9.39 -9.17
CA LEU A 214 -23.84 8.57 -8.65
C LEU A 214 -25.09 9.43 -8.48
N GLU A 215 -26.17 9.02 -9.14
CA GLU A 215 -27.50 9.61 -8.98
C GLU A 215 -28.36 8.79 -8.00
N PHE A 216 -27.73 8.08 -7.06
CA PHE A 216 -28.45 7.37 -6.02
C PHE A 216 -28.90 8.33 -4.93
N SER A 217 -30.13 8.17 -4.44
CA SER A 217 -30.44 8.60 -3.09
C SER A 217 -29.65 7.74 -2.09
N SER A 218 -29.42 8.25 -0.88
CA SER A 218 -28.73 7.45 0.16
C SER A 218 -29.43 6.11 0.40
N ASP A 219 -30.76 6.07 0.40
CA ASP A 219 -31.52 4.83 0.58
C ASP A 219 -31.34 3.84 -0.58
N SER A 220 -31.36 4.31 -1.82
CA SER A 220 -31.17 3.44 -2.99
C SER A 220 -29.74 2.88 -3.07
N LEU A 221 -28.73 3.63 -2.60
CA LEU A 221 -27.37 3.11 -2.49
C LEU A 221 -27.28 2.01 -1.42
N ILE A 222 -27.92 2.21 -0.27
CA ILE A 222 -27.97 1.21 0.81
C ILE A 222 -28.63 -0.07 0.30
N GLU A 223 -29.79 0.03 -0.36
CA GLU A 223 -30.49 -1.12 -0.95
C GLU A 223 -29.62 -1.89 -1.95
N GLU A 224 -28.87 -1.18 -2.79
CA GLU A 224 -27.97 -1.80 -3.75
C GLU A 224 -26.78 -2.51 -3.07
N ILE A 225 -26.28 -2.00 -1.94
CA ILE A 225 -25.27 -2.69 -1.12
C ILE A 225 -25.86 -3.94 -0.47
N GLU A 226 -27.04 -3.83 0.15
CA GLU A 226 -27.76 -4.96 0.75
C GLU A 226 -28.00 -6.08 -0.27
N ARG A 227 -28.30 -5.73 -1.52
CA ARG A 227 -28.48 -6.69 -2.62
C ARG A 227 -27.19 -7.43 -2.99
N ARG A 228 -26.03 -6.78 -2.87
CA ARG A 228 -24.73 -7.34 -3.30
C ARG A 228 -24.01 -8.16 -2.24
N LEU A 229 -24.20 -7.83 -0.96
CA LEU A 229 -23.54 -8.51 0.14
C LEU A 229 -23.77 -10.04 0.16
N PRO A 230 -24.99 -10.57 -0.01
CA PRO A 230 -25.23 -12.02 0.03
C PRO A 230 -24.53 -12.80 -1.07
N VAL A 231 -24.24 -12.16 -2.20
CA VAL A 231 -23.62 -12.84 -3.35
C VAL A 231 -22.16 -13.17 -3.07
N PHE A 232 -21.50 -12.47 -2.14
CA PHE A 232 -20.03 -12.55 -1.99
C PHE A 232 -19.49 -12.47 -0.55
N SER A 233 -20.33 -12.19 0.45
CA SER A 233 -19.95 -12.10 1.87
C SER A 233 -20.98 -12.76 2.78
N ALA A 234 -21.21 -14.06 2.56
CA ALA A 234 -22.29 -14.80 3.24
C ALA A 234 -22.10 -14.97 4.76
N GLU A 235 -20.89 -14.77 5.28
CA GLU A 235 -20.54 -15.13 6.67
C GLU A 235 -20.59 -13.97 7.67
N VAL A 236 -20.55 -12.71 7.19
CA VAL A 236 -20.54 -11.52 8.07
C VAL A 236 -21.86 -10.76 7.92
N PRO A 237 -22.72 -10.71 8.95
CA PRO A 237 -23.95 -9.93 8.89
C PRO A 237 -23.61 -8.43 8.93
N VAL A 238 -24.12 -7.69 7.95
CA VAL A 238 -23.98 -6.24 7.85
C VAL A 238 -25.38 -5.61 7.87
N PRO A 239 -25.85 -5.16 9.04
CA PRO A 239 -27.15 -4.51 9.17
C PRO A 239 -27.24 -3.19 8.39
N ARG A 240 -28.46 -2.77 8.03
CA ARG A 240 -28.73 -1.53 7.28
C ARG A 240 -28.12 -0.30 7.94
N GLU A 241 -28.23 -0.23 9.27
CA GLU A 241 -27.68 0.86 10.09
C GLU A 241 -26.16 0.93 10.01
N VAL A 242 -25.48 -0.21 9.87
CA VAL A 242 -24.02 -0.26 9.68
C VAL A 242 -23.66 0.23 8.28
N ILE A 243 -24.40 -0.19 7.25
CA ILE A 243 -24.19 0.31 5.88
C ILE A 243 -24.34 1.84 5.85
N ALA A 244 -25.41 2.36 6.45
CA ALA A 244 -25.66 3.80 6.54
C ALA A 244 -24.54 4.54 7.30
N ALA A 245 -24.08 3.99 8.42
CA ALA A 245 -22.98 4.56 9.21
C ALA A 245 -21.66 4.60 8.42
N VAL A 246 -21.34 3.54 7.68
CA VAL A 246 -20.14 3.47 6.84
C VAL A 246 -20.23 4.46 5.68
N ILE A 247 -21.34 4.52 4.93
CA ILE A 247 -21.52 5.53 3.86
C ILE A 247 -21.38 6.94 4.43
N SER A 248 -22.03 7.20 5.57
CA SER A 248 -21.93 8.49 6.25
C SER A 248 -20.50 8.81 6.65
N ALA A 249 -19.69 7.84 7.08
CA ALA A 249 -18.26 8.02 7.38
C ALA A 249 -17.41 8.33 6.14
N LEU A 250 -17.82 7.81 4.97
CA LEU A 250 -17.12 7.96 3.70
C LEU A 250 -17.51 9.22 2.90
N MET A 251 -18.49 9.98 3.38
CA MET A 251 -18.99 11.20 2.72
C MET A 251 -18.23 12.46 3.13
N LEU A 252 -17.88 13.31 2.16
CA LEU A 252 -17.33 14.63 2.42
C LEU A 252 -18.45 15.57 2.92
N THR A 253 -18.20 16.22 4.05
CA THR A 253 -19.06 17.27 4.60
C THR A 253 -18.27 18.56 4.78
N ALA A 254 -18.94 19.71 4.91
CA ALA A 254 -18.26 20.98 5.15
C ALA A 254 -17.35 20.96 6.40
N GLN A 255 -17.81 20.32 7.47
CA GLN A 255 -17.01 20.14 8.69
C GLN A 255 -15.76 19.28 8.44
N ARG A 256 -15.90 18.21 7.65
CA ARG A 256 -14.79 17.31 7.31
C ARG A 256 -13.80 17.92 6.33
N GLN A 257 -14.29 18.75 5.41
CA GLN A 257 -13.49 19.50 4.47
C GLN A 257 -12.51 20.43 5.19
N ALA A 258 -12.94 21.06 6.30
CA ALA A 258 -12.08 21.92 7.13
C ALA A 258 -10.88 21.17 7.74
N ASN A 259 -10.94 19.83 7.81
CA ASN A 259 -9.87 18.98 8.34
C ASN A 259 -8.96 18.41 7.24
N ILE A 260 -9.22 18.71 5.96
CA ILE A 260 -8.36 18.29 4.85
C ILE A 260 -7.21 19.27 4.74
N ALA A 261 -6.02 18.83 5.14
CA ALA A 261 -4.79 19.56 4.90
C ALA A 261 -4.14 19.08 3.61
N LEU A 262 -3.89 20.01 2.67
CA LEU A 262 -3.18 19.70 1.43
C LEU A 262 -1.79 19.11 1.72
N TRP A 263 -1.09 19.58 2.74
CA TRP A 263 0.26 19.12 3.08
C TRP A 263 0.36 17.65 3.49
N SER A 264 -0.69 17.10 4.13
CA SER A 264 -0.67 15.75 4.67
C SER A 264 -1.40 14.74 3.80
N GLY A 265 -1.96 15.18 2.66
CA GLY A 265 -2.90 14.39 1.85
C GLY A 265 -4.28 14.19 2.48
N GLY A 266 -4.44 14.52 3.77
CA GLY A 266 -5.70 14.53 4.52
C GLY A 266 -6.45 13.19 4.57
N PRO A 267 -7.55 13.11 5.35
CA PRO A 267 -8.53 12.05 5.15
C PRO A 267 -9.14 12.18 3.75
N ARG A 268 -9.23 11.05 3.03
CA ARG A 268 -9.89 10.97 1.72
C ARG A 268 -11.31 10.44 1.92
N TYR A 269 -12.23 10.89 1.08
CA TYR A 269 -13.65 10.53 1.14
C TYR A 269 -14.05 9.94 -0.19
N LEU A 270 -14.94 8.94 -0.17
CA LEU A 270 -15.41 8.30 -1.40
C LEU A 270 -16.59 9.04 -2.01
N PHE A 271 -17.44 9.69 -1.22
CA PHE A 271 -18.61 10.42 -1.73
C PHE A 271 -18.40 11.92 -1.57
N ILE A 272 -18.45 12.66 -2.67
CA ILE A 272 -18.29 14.11 -2.71
C ILE A 272 -19.57 14.71 -3.27
N PRO A 273 -20.36 15.46 -2.47
CA PRO A 273 -21.60 16.07 -2.94
C PRO A 273 -21.40 16.96 -4.16
N PHE A 274 -22.15 16.71 -5.23
CA PHE A 274 -22.05 17.46 -6.48
C PHE A 274 -23.39 17.54 -7.24
N GLY A 275 -23.99 18.73 -7.27
CA GLY A 275 -25.24 18.95 -7.99
C GLY A 275 -26.41 18.14 -7.40
N LEU A 276 -27.00 17.27 -8.22
CA LEU A 276 -28.13 16.41 -7.82
C LEU A 276 -27.71 15.02 -7.31
N GLY A 277 -26.41 14.74 -7.22
CA GLY A 277 -25.88 13.46 -6.77
C GLY A 277 -24.53 13.61 -6.08
N ASP A 278 -23.76 12.52 -6.08
CA ASP A 278 -22.42 12.47 -5.51
C ASP A 278 -21.39 12.05 -6.56
N VAL A 279 -20.21 12.65 -6.52
CA VAL A 279 -19.03 12.05 -7.14
C VAL A 279 -18.55 10.92 -6.24
N PHE A 280 -18.56 9.70 -6.76
CA PHE A 280 -18.02 8.51 -6.14
C PHE A 280 -16.58 8.27 -6.62
N ASP A 281 -15.63 8.71 -5.81
CA ASP A 281 -14.19 8.64 -6.04
C ASP A 281 -13.61 7.35 -5.44
N ILE A 282 -13.65 6.25 -6.19
CA ILE A 282 -13.10 4.97 -5.71
C ILE A 282 -11.56 4.96 -5.74
N GLN A 283 -10.93 5.84 -6.53
CA GLN A 283 -9.47 6.02 -6.54
C GLN A 283 -8.96 6.44 -5.16
N ALA A 284 -9.79 7.10 -4.35
CA ALA A 284 -9.42 7.45 -2.97
C ALA A 284 -9.23 6.24 -2.04
N LEU A 285 -9.70 5.05 -2.42
CA LEU A 285 -9.75 3.89 -1.53
C LEU A 285 -8.39 3.40 -1.02
N PRO A 286 -7.31 3.29 -1.83
CA PRO A 286 -5.98 2.96 -1.34
C PRO A 286 -5.50 3.90 -0.24
N SER A 287 -5.58 5.21 -0.46
CA SER A 287 -5.17 6.21 0.53
C SER A 287 -6.05 6.17 1.79
N LEU A 288 -7.36 5.93 1.62
CA LEU A 288 -8.29 5.79 2.73
C LEU A 288 -7.93 4.60 3.61
N LEU A 289 -7.75 3.42 3.02
CA LEU A 289 -7.45 2.20 3.75
C LEU A 289 -6.05 2.21 4.37
N SER A 290 -5.05 2.80 3.72
CA SER A 290 -3.74 3.02 4.33
C SER A 290 -3.81 3.89 5.58
N ASN A 291 -4.73 4.86 5.62
CA ASN A 291 -4.89 5.80 6.73
C ASN A 291 -6.05 5.45 7.68
N LEU A 292 -6.71 4.29 7.49
CA LEU A 292 -7.95 3.94 8.21
C LEU A 292 -7.80 3.99 9.73
N PHE A 293 -6.63 3.61 10.24
CA PHE A 293 -6.35 3.53 11.68
C PHE A 293 -5.66 4.77 12.25
N VAL A 294 -5.50 5.84 11.45
CA VAL A 294 -4.91 7.10 11.93
C VAL A 294 -5.83 7.71 12.98
N GLY A 295 -5.32 7.89 14.19
CA GLY A 295 -6.08 8.44 15.32
C GLY A 295 -6.90 7.40 16.10
N LEU A 296 -6.86 6.12 15.71
CA LEU A 296 -7.45 5.04 16.50
C LEU A 296 -6.64 4.84 17.79
N ALA A 297 -7.33 4.76 18.94
CA ALA A 297 -6.70 4.46 20.22
C ALA A 297 -6.64 2.94 20.45
N TYR A 298 -5.44 2.37 20.54
CA TYR A 298 -5.21 0.93 20.73
C TYR A 298 -3.95 0.70 21.57
N ASP A 299 -3.70 -0.56 21.98
CA ASP A 299 -2.46 -0.96 22.66
C ASP A 299 -1.26 -0.99 21.67
N PRO A 300 -0.28 -0.08 21.78
CA PRO A 300 0.85 -0.03 20.87
C PRO A 300 1.77 -1.26 20.93
N GLU A 301 1.75 -2.02 22.04
CA GLU A 301 2.61 -3.19 22.23
C GLU A 301 2.16 -4.38 21.35
N ALA A 302 0.87 -4.44 20.97
CA ALA A 302 0.33 -5.48 20.10
C ALA A 302 0.84 -5.41 18.65
N ARG A 303 1.27 -4.23 18.19
CA ARG A 303 1.62 -3.98 16.78
C ARG A 303 2.90 -4.69 16.32
N GLY A 304 3.93 -4.70 17.18
CA GLY A 304 5.21 -5.34 16.87
C GLY A 304 5.06 -6.85 16.61
N PRO A 305 4.48 -7.60 17.56
CA PRO A 305 4.19 -9.02 17.39
C PRO A 305 3.32 -9.34 16.18
N ALA A 306 2.29 -8.52 15.90
CA ALA A 306 1.44 -8.70 14.72
C ALA A 306 2.25 -8.62 13.41
N PHE A 307 3.13 -7.62 13.28
CA PHE A 307 4.00 -7.49 12.11
C PHE A 307 4.99 -8.67 11.99
N GLU A 308 5.62 -9.07 13.10
CA GLU A 308 6.55 -10.21 13.14
C GLU A 308 5.87 -11.54 12.75
N GLU A 309 4.64 -11.78 13.19
CA GLU A 309 3.88 -12.96 12.84
C GLU A 309 3.57 -13.01 11.33
N VAL A 310 3.08 -11.90 10.76
CA VAL A 310 2.77 -11.83 9.32
C VAL A 310 4.03 -12.04 8.49
N PHE A 311 5.15 -11.41 8.85
CA PHE A 311 6.41 -11.59 8.13
C PHE A 311 6.90 -13.04 8.18
N ARG A 312 6.88 -13.69 9.36
CA ARG A 312 7.26 -15.11 9.50
C ARG A 312 6.34 -16.05 8.73
N PHE A 313 5.04 -15.78 8.74
CA PHE A 313 4.07 -16.54 7.97
C PHE A 313 4.37 -16.43 6.47
N ALA A 314 4.63 -15.22 5.96
CA ALA A 314 4.98 -14.98 4.57
C ALA A 314 6.23 -15.76 4.11
N LEU A 315 7.27 -15.79 4.95
CA LEU A 315 8.46 -16.61 4.72
C LEU A 315 8.12 -18.10 4.64
N THR A 316 7.33 -18.59 5.60
CA THR A 316 6.93 -20.01 5.68
C THR A 316 6.07 -20.42 4.48
N ALA A 317 5.13 -19.57 4.07
CA ALA A 317 4.25 -19.79 2.92
C ALA A 317 5.02 -19.92 1.59
N ARG A 318 6.21 -19.30 1.50
CA ARG A 318 7.15 -19.44 0.37
C ARG A 318 8.06 -20.66 0.50
N GLY A 319 7.87 -21.50 1.52
CA GLY A 319 8.61 -22.73 1.74
C GLY A 319 9.99 -22.53 2.36
N PHE A 320 10.23 -21.41 3.05
CA PHE A 320 11.42 -21.23 3.87
C PHE A 320 11.21 -21.84 5.26
N THR A 321 12.25 -22.46 5.81
CA THR A 321 12.30 -22.81 7.24
C THR A 321 12.71 -21.57 8.02
N VAL A 322 11.83 -21.12 8.93
CA VAL A 322 12.03 -19.89 9.69
C VAL A 322 12.48 -20.21 11.11
N GLU A 323 13.68 -19.76 11.45
CA GLU A 323 14.22 -19.76 12.81
C GLU A 323 13.71 -18.54 13.58
N THR A 324 13.24 -18.72 14.80
CA THR A 324 12.71 -17.61 15.63
C THR A 324 12.89 -17.91 17.13
N GLY A 325 12.58 -16.93 17.97
CA GLY A 325 12.54 -17.02 19.43
C GLY A 325 13.88 -16.75 20.12
N VAL A 326 13.90 -16.97 21.44
CA VAL A 326 15.10 -16.76 22.26
C VAL A 326 16.15 -17.84 21.96
N LYS A 327 17.32 -17.43 21.47
CA LYS A 327 18.48 -18.30 21.24
C LYS A 327 19.44 -18.21 22.43
N LYS A 328 19.84 -19.37 22.95
CA LYS A 328 20.64 -19.50 24.18
C LYS A 328 21.99 -20.16 23.87
N ALA A 329 23.07 -19.41 24.05
CA ALA A 329 24.42 -19.94 23.91
C ALA A 329 24.74 -20.95 25.03
N LEU A 330 25.73 -21.82 24.80
CA LEU A 330 26.22 -22.75 25.82
C LEU A 330 26.81 -22.02 27.04
N ALA A 331 27.38 -20.83 26.84
CA ALA A 331 27.90 -19.97 27.89
C ALA A 331 26.81 -19.23 28.71
N GLY A 332 25.52 -19.46 28.41
CA GLY A 332 24.39 -18.90 29.15
C GLY A 332 23.89 -17.53 28.66
N SER A 333 24.58 -16.88 27.72
CA SER A 333 24.08 -15.66 27.08
C SER A 333 22.88 -15.96 26.16
N SER A 334 22.01 -14.97 25.97
CA SER A 334 20.84 -15.12 25.10
C SER A 334 20.51 -13.88 24.28
N ARG A 335 19.85 -14.12 23.14
CA ARG A 335 19.35 -13.09 22.22
C ARG A 335 18.00 -13.54 21.64
N GLN A 336 17.10 -12.60 21.45
CA GLN A 336 15.86 -12.82 20.69
C GLN A 336 16.18 -12.78 19.19
N LEU A 337 15.60 -13.70 18.42
CA LEU A 337 15.60 -13.70 16.97
C LEU A 337 14.16 -13.56 16.49
N ASP A 338 13.83 -12.47 15.80
CA ASP A 338 12.47 -12.28 15.29
C ASP A 338 12.22 -13.25 14.13
N ALA A 339 13.07 -13.22 13.10
CA ALA A 339 13.07 -14.22 12.03
C ALA A 339 14.49 -14.48 11.50
N GLY A 340 14.81 -15.72 11.17
CA GLY A 340 16.04 -16.12 10.51
C GLY A 340 15.79 -17.16 9.43
N VAL A 341 16.52 -17.07 8.33
CA VAL A 341 16.39 -18.00 7.19
C VAL A 341 17.78 -18.45 6.76
N ALA A 342 18.02 -19.75 6.76
CA ALA A 342 19.26 -20.33 6.28
C ALA A 342 19.16 -20.68 4.79
N ILE A 343 20.13 -20.23 3.99
CA ILE A 343 20.27 -20.58 2.57
C ILE A 343 21.73 -20.97 2.32
N GLY A 344 21.97 -22.25 2.03
CA GLY A 344 23.33 -22.77 1.86
C GLY A 344 24.18 -22.61 3.12
N ASN A 345 25.24 -21.81 3.05
CA ASN A 345 26.13 -21.50 4.18
C ASN A 345 25.90 -20.08 4.73
N GLU A 346 24.79 -19.43 4.37
CA GLU A 346 24.42 -18.09 4.84
C GLU A 346 23.19 -18.16 5.74
N LEU A 347 23.20 -17.43 6.86
CA LEU A 347 22.04 -17.20 7.71
C LEU A 347 21.64 -15.73 7.63
N PHE A 348 20.48 -15.48 7.03
CA PHE A 348 19.85 -14.18 7.01
C PHE A 348 19.13 -13.96 8.34
N LEU A 349 19.45 -12.85 9.00
CA LEU A 349 18.93 -12.51 10.33
C LEU A 349 18.10 -11.24 10.20
N PHE A 350 16.81 -11.33 10.51
CA PHE A 350 15.86 -10.24 10.38
C PHE A 350 15.44 -9.75 11.76
N GLU A 351 15.79 -8.50 12.07
CA GLU A 351 15.27 -7.74 13.20
C GLU A 351 14.05 -6.94 12.71
N CYS A 352 12.86 -7.28 13.20
CA CYS A 352 11.63 -6.65 12.77
C CYS A 352 11.38 -5.35 13.54
N VAL A 353 10.86 -4.34 12.86
CA VAL A 353 10.45 -3.11 13.50
C VAL A 353 9.17 -2.56 12.92
N SER A 354 8.13 -2.49 13.76
CA SER A 354 6.87 -1.87 13.38
C SER A 354 6.84 -0.40 13.83
N ILE A 355 6.98 0.52 12.88
CA ILE A 355 6.95 1.96 13.10
C ILE A 355 5.94 2.60 12.16
N GLY A 356 4.84 3.13 12.70
CA GLY A 356 3.89 3.91 11.91
C GLY A 356 4.54 5.06 11.15
N ARG A 357 4.01 5.36 9.97
CA ARG A 357 4.44 6.45 9.11
C ARG A 357 3.53 7.65 9.37
N PRO A 358 4.02 8.69 10.08
CA PRO A 358 3.22 9.89 10.30
C PRO A 358 3.01 10.62 8.96
N LEU A 359 1.90 11.35 8.84
CA LEU A 359 1.56 12.04 7.59
C LEU A 359 2.60 13.10 7.18
N ASP A 360 3.34 13.66 8.14
CA ASP A 360 4.40 14.64 7.87
C ASP A 360 5.75 14.02 7.47
N TYR A 361 5.82 12.68 7.36
CA TYR A 361 6.97 11.98 6.78
C TYR A 361 7.13 12.28 5.28
N GLU A 362 6.02 12.29 4.52
CA GLU A 362 6.05 12.48 3.07
C GLU A 362 6.59 13.87 2.66
N ILE A 363 6.33 14.89 3.50
CA ILE A 363 6.87 16.25 3.30
C ILE A 363 8.28 16.43 3.86
N GLY A 364 8.90 15.37 4.39
CA GLY A 364 10.26 15.41 4.91
C GLY A 364 10.43 16.30 6.14
N LYS A 365 9.46 16.37 7.06
CA LYS A 365 9.62 17.23 8.24
C LYS A 365 10.89 16.83 9.02
N PRO A 366 11.87 17.73 9.25
CA PRO A 366 13.19 17.35 9.76
C PRO A 366 13.17 16.61 11.09
N ALA A 367 12.31 17.04 12.03
CA ALA A 367 12.15 16.36 13.32
C ALA A 367 11.63 14.92 13.17
N THR A 368 10.67 14.71 12.26
CA THR A 368 10.10 13.39 11.96
C THR A 368 11.16 12.47 11.35
N ILE A 369 11.91 12.95 10.35
CA ILE A 369 12.98 12.19 9.71
C ILE A 369 14.10 11.85 10.71
N SER A 370 14.53 12.82 11.51
CA SER A 370 15.62 12.64 12.47
C SER A 370 15.27 11.60 13.55
N GLU A 371 14.06 11.66 14.10
CA GLU A 371 13.61 10.69 15.10
C GLU A 371 13.45 9.29 14.48
N ARG A 372 12.95 9.20 13.24
CA ARG A 372 12.84 7.93 12.52
C ARG A 372 14.21 7.31 12.27
N ASN A 373 15.18 8.10 11.77
CA ASN A 373 16.55 7.66 11.55
C ASN A 373 17.19 7.15 12.85
N ARG A 374 17.02 7.88 13.96
CA ARG A 374 17.53 7.48 15.28
C ARG A 374 16.97 6.13 15.73
N ARG A 375 15.67 5.89 15.53
CA ARG A 375 15.02 4.61 15.88
C ARG A 375 15.52 3.46 15.00
N LEU A 376 15.66 3.70 13.70
CA LEU A 376 16.13 2.71 12.75
C LEU A 376 17.61 2.37 12.96
N ASP A 377 18.48 3.35 13.25
CA ASP A 377 19.89 3.09 13.57
C ASP A 377 20.06 2.19 14.81
N LYS A 378 19.23 2.40 15.84
CA LYS A 378 19.21 1.52 16.99
C LYS A 378 18.86 0.07 16.59
N LYS A 379 17.92 -0.11 15.66
CA LYS A 379 17.57 -1.44 15.14
C LYS A 379 18.68 -2.06 14.29
N VAL A 380 19.38 -1.26 13.47
CA VAL A 380 20.55 -1.72 12.72
C VAL A 380 21.65 -2.22 13.67
N SER A 381 21.89 -1.48 14.76
CA SER A 381 22.82 -1.91 15.82
C SER A 381 22.41 -3.25 16.43
N GLN A 382 21.12 -3.45 16.69
CA GLN A 382 20.58 -4.71 17.23
C GLN A 382 20.79 -5.86 16.26
N ALA A 383 20.43 -5.69 14.99
CA ALA A 383 20.62 -6.70 13.94
C ALA A 383 22.09 -7.09 13.77
N ILE A 384 23.01 -6.13 13.75
CA ILE A 384 24.46 -6.39 13.67
C ILE A 384 24.94 -7.17 14.91
N SER A 385 24.51 -6.75 16.11
CA SER A 385 24.87 -7.45 17.35
C SER A 385 24.33 -8.89 17.41
N LEU A 386 23.22 -9.16 16.72
CA LEU A 386 22.66 -10.51 16.59
C LEU A 386 23.54 -11.38 15.69
N ALA A 387 24.02 -10.84 14.56
CA ALA A 387 24.98 -11.53 13.71
C ALA A 387 26.30 -11.84 14.44
N GLU A 388 26.79 -10.90 15.25
CA GLU A 388 27.96 -11.13 16.12
C GLU A 388 27.72 -12.23 17.15
N PHE A 389 26.54 -12.27 17.78
CA PHE A 389 26.16 -13.32 18.72
C PHE A 389 26.25 -14.71 18.08
N PHE A 390 25.66 -14.90 16.89
CA PHE A 390 25.73 -16.19 16.19
C PHE A 390 27.14 -16.52 15.70
N ARG A 391 27.91 -15.52 15.25
CA ARG A 391 29.30 -15.72 14.84
C ARG A 391 30.17 -16.21 16.01
N ALA A 392 29.95 -15.68 17.20
CA ALA A 392 30.65 -16.10 18.41
C ALA A 392 30.13 -17.43 18.99
N ASN A 393 28.89 -17.80 18.70
CA ASN A 393 28.22 -18.97 19.26
C ASN A 393 27.57 -19.79 18.15
N ALA A 394 28.35 -20.60 17.44
CA ALA A 394 27.84 -21.42 16.34
C ALA A 394 26.89 -22.54 16.81
N VAL A 395 27.00 -22.95 18.08
CA VAL A 395 26.14 -23.97 18.70
C VAL A 395 25.66 -23.45 20.06
N GLY A 396 24.36 -23.58 20.30
CA GLY A 396 23.70 -23.23 21.55
C GLY A 396 22.98 -24.41 22.18
N THR A 397 22.25 -24.15 23.26
CA THR A 397 21.42 -25.17 23.93
C THR A 397 20.15 -25.50 23.15
N ASN A 398 19.73 -24.62 22.24
CA ASN A 398 18.51 -24.75 21.46
C ASN A 398 18.67 -24.36 19.98
N PHE A 399 19.90 -24.33 19.47
CA PHE A 399 20.19 -24.10 18.05
C PHE A 399 21.56 -24.66 17.66
N ASP A 400 21.73 -25.04 16.39
CA ASP A 400 23.02 -25.41 15.80
C ASP A 400 23.12 -24.80 14.40
N VAL A 401 24.03 -23.85 14.24
CA VAL A 401 24.35 -23.16 12.98
C VAL A 401 25.81 -23.38 12.60
N GLY A 402 26.44 -24.48 13.05
CA GLY A 402 27.86 -24.77 12.80
C GLY A 402 28.25 -24.91 11.33
N HIS A 403 27.27 -25.17 10.46
CA HIS A 403 27.44 -25.23 9.02
C HIS A 403 27.42 -23.85 8.33
N ILE A 404 26.91 -22.83 9.01
CA ILE A 404 26.83 -21.46 8.50
C ILE A 404 28.20 -20.78 8.58
N ARG A 405 28.56 -20.08 7.50
CA ARG A 405 29.82 -19.34 7.35
C ARG A 405 29.62 -17.83 7.33
N ARG A 406 28.44 -17.36 6.92
CA ARG A 406 28.11 -15.94 6.83
C ARG A 406 26.78 -15.66 7.54
N PHE A 407 26.77 -14.60 8.33
CA PHE A 407 25.58 -14.09 9.01
C PHE A 407 25.27 -12.72 8.43
N VAL A 408 24.10 -12.58 7.81
CA VAL A 408 23.71 -11.38 7.06
C VAL A 408 22.56 -10.67 7.78
N PRO A 409 22.86 -9.62 8.57
CA PRO A 409 21.85 -8.94 9.37
C PRO A 409 21.10 -7.87 8.58
N PHE A 410 19.77 -7.87 8.72
CA PHE A 410 18.84 -6.90 8.17
C PHE A 410 17.84 -6.44 9.22
N VAL A 411 17.41 -5.19 9.08
CA VAL A 411 16.21 -4.66 9.74
C VAL A 411 15.08 -4.72 8.73
N VAL A 412 13.92 -5.19 9.15
CA VAL A 412 12.71 -5.27 8.31
C VAL A 412 11.66 -4.32 8.87
N SER A 413 11.21 -3.39 8.02
CA SER A 413 10.14 -2.43 8.30
C SER A 413 8.90 -2.77 7.45
N PRO A 414 7.69 -2.37 7.87
CA PRO A 414 6.52 -2.39 7.01
C PRO A 414 6.64 -1.56 5.73
N PHE A 415 7.62 -0.66 5.64
CA PHE A 415 7.76 0.26 4.51
C PHE A 415 9.19 0.33 3.96
N GLU A 416 9.35 0.82 2.74
CA GLU A 416 10.63 1.27 2.20
C GLU A 416 11.10 2.51 2.97
N GLU A 417 12.20 2.38 3.69
CA GLU A 417 12.73 3.42 4.57
C GLU A 417 13.80 4.27 3.89
N TRP A 418 13.84 5.57 4.21
CA TRP A 418 14.95 6.45 3.87
C TRP A 418 16.25 5.96 4.52
N ILE A 419 17.31 5.85 3.72
CA ILE A 419 18.67 5.50 4.16
C ILE A 419 19.52 6.74 3.99
N TRP A 420 20.02 7.29 5.10
CA TRP A 420 20.63 8.62 5.16
C TRP A 420 22.16 8.62 5.05
N ASP A 421 22.78 7.46 4.86
CA ASP A 421 24.23 7.29 4.85
C ASP A 421 24.64 6.11 3.94
N GLY A 422 25.73 6.28 3.18
CA GLY A 422 26.24 5.29 2.22
C GLY A 422 27.21 4.25 2.79
N SER A 423 27.43 4.17 4.10
CA SER A 423 28.46 3.30 4.69
C SER A 423 28.09 1.80 4.63
N GLU A 424 29.10 0.93 4.74
CA GLU A 424 28.93 -0.53 4.87
C GLU A 424 28.11 -0.97 6.10
N ARG A 425 27.97 -0.06 7.07
CA ARG A 425 27.07 -0.26 8.20
C ARG A 425 25.62 -0.19 7.76
N MET A 426 25.27 0.71 6.84
CA MET A 426 23.90 0.89 6.35
C MET A 426 23.61 0.07 5.09
N TRP A 427 24.65 -0.44 4.42
CA TRP A 427 24.55 -1.18 3.17
C TRP A 427 25.27 -2.52 3.25
N GLU A 428 24.59 -3.59 2.88
CA GLU A 428 25.22 -4.88 2.59
C GLU A 428 25.82 -4.81 1.18
N GLN A 429 27.01 -5.39 0.97
CA GLN A 429 27.71 -5.30 -0.32
C GLN A 429 27.38 -6.45 -1.28
N ASP A 430 27.03 -7.61 -0.73
CA ASP A 430 26.66 -8.78 -1.52
C ASP A 430 25.43 -9.45 -0.89
N PRO A 431 24.21 -9.17 -1.39
CA PRO A 431 23.93 -8.30 -2.53
C PRO A 431 24.08 -6.82 -2.14
N HIS A 432 24.33 -5.95 -3.13
CA HIS A 432 24.37 -4.52 -2.86
C HIS A 432 22.95 -4.00 -2.57
N GLN A 433 22.64 -3.82 -1.30
CA GLN A 433 21.30 -3.41 -0.85
C GLN A 433 21.36 -2.76 0.53
N PRO A 434 20.37 -1.93 0.90
CA PRO A 434 20.32 -1.35 2.23
C PRO A 434 20.09 -2.42 3.30
N ARG A 435 20.63 -2.20 4.50
CA ARG A 435 20.37 -3.05 5.67
C ARG A 435 18.97 -2.90 6.24
N ILE A 436 18.26 -1.83 5.86
CA ILE A 436 16.87 -1.62 6.25
C ILE A 436 16.00 -1.83 5.00
N LEU A 437 15.21 -2.89 5.03
CA LEU A 437 14.36 -3.34 3.93
C LEU A 437 12.89 -3.23 4.34
N SER A 438 12.00 -3.01 3.37
CA SER A 438 10.60 -3.36 3.57
C SER A 438 10.43 -4.88 3.66
N ALA A 439 9.32 -5.36 4.21
CA ALA A 439 9.01 -6.79 4.25
C ALA A 439 9.03 -7.41 2.84
N SER A 440 8.46 -6.72 1.86
CA SER A 440 8.45 -7.12 0.45
C SER A 440 9.86 -7.15 -0.16
N GLU A 441 10.72 -6.18 0.14
CA GLU A 441 12.13 -6.19 -0.28
C GLU A 441 12.92 -7.36 0.32
N ALA A 442 12.74 -7.63 1.61
CA ALA A 442 13.40 -8.73 2.31
C ALA A 442 13.00 -10.09 1.71
N ILE A 443 11.71 -10.28 1.41
CA ILE A 443 11.19 -11.48 0.74
C ILE A 443 11.75 -11.62 -0.68
N LYS A 444 11.69 -10.56 -1.49
CA LYS A 444 12.23 -10.57 -2.87
C LYS A 444 13.71 -10.93 -2.88
N MET A 445 14.49 -10.41 -1.93
CA MET A 445 15.91 -10.73 -1.78
C MET A 445 16.12 -12.23 -1.54
N ILE A 446 15.50 -12.82 -0.53
CA ILE A 446 15.72 -14.24 -0.20
C ILE A 446 15.22 -15.19 -1.29
N GLU A 447 14.13 -14.84 -1.99
CA GLU A 447 13.61 -15.61 -3.12
C GLU A 447 14.62 -15.63 -4.28
N SER A 448 15.24 -14.48 -4.56
CA SER A 448 16.30 -14.37 -5.58
C SER A 448 17.55 -15.20 -5.22
N ARG A 449 17.85 -15.38 -3.93
CA ARG A 449 18.97 -16.20 -3.43
C ARG A 449 18.72 -17.69 -3.50
N ARG A 450 17.45 -18.12 -3.42
CA ARG A 450 17.05 -19.53 -3.52
C ARG A 450 17.16 -20.06 -4.95
N SER A 451 16.98 -19.19 -5.95
CA SER A 451 17.10 -19.55 -7.36
C SER A 451 18.55 -19.30 -7.83
N PRO A 452 19.36 -20.33 -8.14
CA PRO A 452 20.50 -20.10 -9.02
C PRO A 452 19.91 -19.72 -10.38
N LEU A 453 19.93 -18.44 -10.74
CA LEU A 453 19.61 -18.04 -12.12
C LEU A 453 20.52 -18.85 -13.06
N PRO A 454 19.98 -19.62 -14.02
CA PRO A 454 20.70 -19.84 -15.25
C PRO A 454 20.85 -18.47 -15.90
N ALA A 455 22.07 -18.10 -16.27
CA ALA A 455 22.28 -16.97 -17.15
C ALA A 455 21.48 -17.19 -18.45
N THR A 456 20.78 -16.14 -18.89
CA THR A 456 20.13 -15.92 -20.20
C THR A 456 18.82 -16.68 -20.50
N ALA A 457 17.73 -15.93 -20.73
CA ALA A 457 17.23 -15.61 -22.08
C ALA A 457 15.96 -14.72 -22.02
N GLY A 458 15.96 -13.62 -22.78
CA GLY A 458 14.79 -13.13 -23.51
C GLY A 458 13.61 -12.57 -22.70
N ASP A 459 13.62 -11.25 -22.53
CA ASP A 459 12.50 -10.35 -22.85
C ASP A 459 11.30 -11.03 -23.57
N GLN A 460 10.21 -11.29 -22.85
CA GLN A 460 8.84 -11.29 -23.39
C GLN A 460 7.89 -10.80 -22.29
N GLY A 461 7.33 -9.61 -22.54
CA GLY A 461 6.41 -8.93 -21.64
C GLY A 461 5.00 -9.54 -21.58
N LEU A 462 4.32 -9.17 -20.50
CA LEU A 462 2.86 -9.13 -20.36
C LEU A 462 2.47 -7.76 -19.82
#